data_AF-A0A1I7V0B3-F1
#
_entry.id   AF-A0A1I7V0B3-F1
#
_cell.length_a   1.000
_cell.length_b   1.000
_cell.length_c   1.000
_cell.angle_alpha   90.00
_cell.angle_beta   90.00
_cell.angle_gamma   90.00
#
_symmetry.space_group_name_H-M   'P 1'
#
loop_
_entity.id
_entity.type
_entity.pdbx_description
1 polymer ?
#
loop_
_entity_poly.entity_id
_entity_poly.type
_entity_poly.pdbx_seq_one_letter_code
_entity_poly.pdbx_strand_id
1 'polypeptide(L)'
;MYGTFNQARAAEECRKSGATLSGLETTEERDYVWDEANKQNYKEARLWVDGIRRDECHVTDIPGVFPKGCEDFKGFDFTDKFLLEKKGYVWEQNNPDGLYNPEKNVYQSCLLFWIIPNERTIDDDLCDSGFEADSAVRGCVCGKPAG
;
A
#
# COMPACT_ATOMS: atom_id res chain seq x y z
N MET A 1 -17.43 16.47 -9.92
CA MET A 1 -15.99 16.19 -10.02
C MET A 1 -15.72 15.02 -9.08
N TYR A 2 -15.71 13.79 -9.59
CA TYR A 2 -15.39 12.63 -8.75
C TYR A 2 -13.90 12.74 -8.43
N GLY A 3 -13.57 13.10 -7.19
CA GLY A 3 -12.19 13.19 -6.74
C GLY A 3 -11.55 11.81 -6.75
N THR A 4 -10.29 11.74 -7.17
CA THR A 4 -9.44 10.55 -7.18
C THR A 4 -9.27 10.01 -5.74
N PHE A 5 -9.16 8.69 -5.56
CA PHE A 5 -8.91 8.06 -4.26
C PHE A 5 -7.45 7.62 -4.14
N ASN A 6 -6.56 8.61 -4.07
CA ASN A 6 -5.12 8.41 -3.94
C ASN A 6 -4.70 8.16 -2.47
N GLN A 7 -3.41 7.85 -2.25
CA GLN A 7 -2.91 7.48 -0.94
C GLN A 7 -3.08 8.61 0.09
N ALA A 8 -2.81 9.86 -0.30
CA ALA A 8 -2.95 11.01 0.59
C ALA A 8 -4.40 11.20 1.07
N ARG A 9 -5.37 11.01 0.18
CA ARG A 9 -6.79 11.04 0.54
C ARG A 9 -7.16 9.88 1.45
N ALA A 10 -6.66 8.66 1.18
CA ALA A 10 -6.88 7.51 2.05
C ALA A 10 -6.40 7.77 3.49
N ALA A 11 -5.18 8.32 3.64
CA ALA A 11 -4.65 8.72 4.94
C ALA A 11 -5.51 9.81 5.62
N GLU A 12 -6.09 10.73 4.85
CA GLU A 12 -7.03 11.73 5.39
C GLU A 12 -8.34 11.10 5.87
N GLU A 13 -8.92 10.16 5.13
CA GLU A 13 -10.14 9.46 5.54
C GLU A 13 -9.94 8.65 6.83
N CYS A 14 -8.80 7.99 7.00
CA CYS A 14 -8.48 7.33 8.27
C CYS A 14 -8.38 8.34 9.42
N ARG A 15 -7.70 9.48 9.21
CA ARG A 15 -7.59 10.54 10.23
C ARG A 15 -8.94 11.10 10.66
N LYS A 16 -9.90 11.27 9.75
CA LYS A 16 -11.26 11.73 10.09
C LYS A 16 -11.97 10.81 11.08
N SER A 17 -11.58 9.53 11.13
CA SER A 17 -12.12 8.52 12.05
C SER A 17 -11.27 8.31 13.31
N GLY A 18 -10.27 9.18 13.54
CA GLY A 18 -9.31 9.04 14.64
C GLY A 18 -8.36 7.86 14.47
N ALA A 19 -8.14 7.41 13.24
CA ALA A 19 -7.29 6.29 12.86
C ALA A 19 -6.12 6.77 11.98
N THR A 20 -5.22 5.86 11.64
CA THR A 20 -4.22 6.05 10.56
C THR A 20 -4.40 4.96 9.50
N LEU A 21 -3.68 5.04 8.37
CA LEU A 21 -3.57 3.89 7.48
C LEU A 21 -3.01 2.71 8.27
N SER A 22 -3.65 1.55 8.15
CA SER A 22 -3.27 0.38 8.92
C SER A 22 -2.04 -0.27 8.33
N GLY A 23 -1.16 -0.68 9.24
CA GLY A 23 -0.25 -1.78 8.99
C GLY A 23 -0.99 -3.13 8.94
N LEU A 24 -0.33 -4.14 8.36
CA LEU A 24 -0.65 -5.56 8.47
C LEU A 24 0.43 -6.24 9.33
N GLU A 25 0.27 -6.20 10.65
CA GLU A 25 1.24 -6.74 11.59
C GLU A 25 1.31 -8.26 11.55
N THR A 26 0.17 -8.94 11.42
CA THR A 26 0.10 -10.41 11.38
C THR A 26 -0.59 -10.95 10.14
N THR A 27 -0.38 -12.25 9.89
CA THR A 27 -1.08 -13.00 8.85
C THR A 27 -2.59 -12.97 9.05
N GLU A 28 -3.05 -13.04 10.30
CA GLU A 28 -4.47 -12.99 10.66
C GLU A 28 -5.09 -11.63 10.34
N GLU A 29 -4.37 -10.53 10.57
CA GLU A 29 -4.83 -9.18 10.19
C GLU A 29 -4.96 -9.04 8.68
N ARG A 30 -3.97 -9.51 7.93
CA ARG A 30 -4.03 -9.57 6.46
C ARG A 30 -5.24 -10.38 5.98
N ASP A 31 -5.43 -11.57 6.52
CA ASP A 31 -6.52 -12.46 6.12
C ASP A 31 -7.88 -11.86 6.48
N TYR A 32 -8.01 -11.23 7.64
CA TYR A 32 -9.21 -10.49 8.05
C TYR A 32 -9.55 -9.36 7.07
N VAL A 33 -8.58 -8.51 6.72
CA VAL A 33 -8.78 -7.43 5.74
C VAL A 33 -9.22 -7.99 4.39
N TRP A 34 -8.59 -9.08 3.94
CA TRP A 34 -8.96 -9.73 2.69
C TRP A 34 -10.38 -10.27 2.72
N ASP A 35 -10.77 -10.97 3.79
CA ASP A 35 -12.12 -11.52 3.94
C ASP A 35 -13.19 -10.42 3.98
N GLU A 36 -12.95 -9.32 4.72
CA GLU A 36 -13.89 -8.19 4.76
C GLU A 36 -14.03 -7.49 3.41
N ALA A 37 -12.92 -7.30 2.68
CA ALA A 37 -12.93 -6.71 1.36
C ALA A 37 -13.63 -7.62 0.34
N ASN A 38 -13.43 -8.93 0.43
CA ASN A 38 -14.01 -9.90 -0.49
C ASN A 38 -15.54 -10.01 -0.35
N LYS A 39 -16.12 -9.71 0.83
CA LYS A 39 -17.58 -9.61 1.02
C LYS A 39 -18.25 -8.56 0.11
N GLN A 40 -17.48 -7.60 -0.40
CA GLN A 40 -17.98 -6.58 -1.32
C GLN A 40 -18.19 -7.10 -2.76
N ASN A 41 -17.82 -8.37 -3.03
CA ASN A 41 -17.93 -9.02 -4.35
C ASN A 41 -17.22 -8.24 -5.47
N TYR A 42 -16.07 -7.61 -5.16
CA TYR A 42 -15.19 -7.07 -6.20
C TYR A 42 -14.59 -8.22 -7.00
N LYS A 43 -14.49 -8.06 -8.33
CA LYS A 43 -13.69 -8.98 -9.16
C LYS A 43 -12.22 -8.89 -8.77
N GLU A 44 -11.75 -7.65 -8.64
CA GLU A 44 -10.43 -7.25 -8.20
C GLU A 44 -10.57 -5.90 -7.48
N ALA A 45 -9.84 -5.75 -6.37
CA ALA A 45 -9.73 -4.49 -5.68
C ALA A 45 -8.32 -4.31 -5.12
N ARG A 46 -7.90 -3.05 -4.99
CA ARG A 46 -6.68 -2.68 -4.27
C ARG A 46 -7.06 -1.75 -3.13
N LEU A 47 -6.41 -1.90 -1.99
CA LEU A 47 -6.63 -1.05 -0.82
C LEU A 47 -5.32 -0.38 -0.45
N TRP A 48 -5.35 0.93 -0.17
CA TRP A 48 -4.20 1.59 0.45
C TRP A 48 -3.97 1.02 1.85
N VAL A 49 -2.73 0.63 2.10
CA VAL A 49 -2.20 0.26 3.42
C VAL A 49 -1.03 1.17 3.77
N ASP A 50 -0.58 1.11 5.01
CA ASP A 50 0.51 1.96 5.47
C ASP A 50 1.85 1.60 4.82
N GLY A 51 2.70 2.60 4.60
CA GLY A 51 3.99 2.45 3.92
C GLY A 51 4.16 3.47 2.79
N ILE A 52 5.12 4.37 2.96
CA ILE A 52 5.59 5.31 1.92
C ILE A 52 7.10 5.17 1.79
N ARG A 53 7.59 4.99 0.57
CA ARG A 53 9.01 4.87 0.28
C ARG A 53 9.73 6.14 0.73
N ARG A 54 10.87 5.97 1.40
CA ARG A 54 11.72 7.07 1.84
C ARG A 54 12.38 7.73 0.63
N ASP A 55 12.56 9.04 0.69
CA ASP A 55 13.09 9.82 -0.43
C ASP A 55 14.50 9.35 -0.85
N GLU A 56 15.34 8.97 0.11
CA GLU A 56 16.68 8.43 -0.13
C GLU A 56 16.69 7.00 -0.68
N CYS A 57 15.53 6.34 -0.71
CA CYS A 57 15.33 4.97 -1.16
C CYS A 57 14.67 4.87 -2.54
N HIS A 58 14.49 6.00 -3.23
CA HIS A 58 14.12 6.00 -4.63
C HIS A 58 15.19 5.30 -5.49
N VAL A 59 14.71 4.65 -6.54
CA VAL A 59 15.47 3.65 -7.29
C VAL A 59 16.54 4.32 -8.16
N THR A 60 17.65 3.62 -8.35
CA THR A 60 18.53 3.84 -9.51
C THR A 60 17.80 3.35 -10.77
N ASP A 61 18.25 3.63 -12.00
CA ASP A 61 17.50 3.34 -13.25
C ASP A 61 17.16 1.84 -13.53
N ILE A 62 17.31 0.94 -12.55
CA ILE A 62 17.08 -0.50 -12.60
C ILE A 62 15.98 -0.87 -11.59
N PRO A 63 14.81 -1.38 -12.04
CA PRO A 63 13.74 -1.83 -11.15
C PRO A 63 14.19 -2.90 -10.14
N GLY A 64 13.67 -2.82 -8.92
CA GLY A 64 13.99 -3.74 -7.82
C GLY A 64 15.40 -3.58 -7.24
N VAL A 65 16.20 -2.63 -7.72
CA VAL A 65 17.55 -2.37 -7.21
C VAL A 65 17.57 -1.06 -6.41
N PHE A 66 17.56 -1.21 -5.08
CA PHE A 66 17.53 -0.08 -4.15
C PHE A 66 18.91 0.25 -3.58
N PRO A 67 19.13 1.50 -3.12
CA PRO A 67 20.30 1.86 -2.34
C PRO A 67 20.50 0.96 -1.12
N LYS A 68 21.75 0.83 -0.67
CA LYS A 68 22.07 0.04 0.54
C LYS A 68 21.29 0.56 1.75
N GLY A 69 20.60 -0.33 2.46
CA GLY A 69 19.75 0.00 3.60
C GLY A 69 18.31 0.36 3.25
N CYS A 70 17.95 0.29 1.97
CA CYS A 70 16.59 0.49 1.46
C CYS A 70 15.95 -0.82 0.97
N GLU A 71 16.55 -1.97 1.30
CA GLU A 71 16.04 -3.27 0.88
C GLU A 71 14.74 -3.59 1.61
N ASP A 72 13.75 -4.11 0.89
CA ASP A 72 12.48 -4.57 1.47
C ASP A 72 11.78 -3.43 2.25
N PHE A 73 11.09 -3.72 3.35
CA PHE A 73 10.42 -2.74 4.20
C PHE A 73 11.35 -1.68 4.81
N LYS A 74 12.67 -1.85 4.78
CA LYS A 74 13.60 -0.80 5.22
C LYS A 74 13.55 0.40 4.27
N GLY A 75 13.08 0.22 3.03
CA GLY A 75 12.89 1.30 2.08
C GLY A 75 11.73 2.24 2.41
N PHE A 76 10.90 1.94 3.41
CA PHE A 76 9.62 2.59 3.64
C PHE A 76 9.48 3.13 5.07
N ASP A 77 8.83 4.28 5.19
CA ASP A 77 8.31 4.83 6.43
C ASP A 77 6.87 4.35 6.65
N PHE A 78 6.57 4.02 7.91
CA PHE A 78 5.26 3.57 8.36
C PHE A 78 4.74 4.52 9.44
N THR A 79 3.47 4.88 9.33
CA THR A 79 2.77 5.78 10.25
C THR A 79 2.01 5.04 11.35
N ASP A 80 1.68 3.77 11.13
CA ASP A 80 1.11 2.87 12.12
C ASP A 80 2.14 2.50 13.17
N LYS A 81 1.96 3.03 14.37
CA LYS A 81 2.89 2.86 15.49
C LYS A 81 2.85 1.46 16.11
N PHE A 82 1.86 0.64 15.75
CA PHE A 82 1.72 -0.74 16.23
C PHE A 82 2.29 -1.76 15.25
N LEU A 83 2.73 -1.31 14.07
CA LEU A 83 3.34 -2.16 13.06
C LEU A 83 4.84 -2.38 13.35
N LEU A 84 5.16 -3.50 13.98
CA LEU A 84 6.51 -3.86 14.40
C LEU A 84 7.13 -4.87 13.42
N GLU A 85 6.50 -6.03 13.27
CA GLU A 85 7.04 -7.19 12.56
C GLU A 85 6.60 -7.30 11.10
N LYS A 86 5.47 -6.69 10.72
CA LYS A 86 4.97 -6.65 9.32
C LYS A 86 4.74 -8.03 8.71
N LYS A 87 4.41 -9.06 9.51
CA LYS A 87 4.20 -10.43 9.01
C LYS A 87 3.02 -10.56 8.05
N GLY A 88 2.06 -9.64 8.12
CA GLY A 88 0.94 -9.57 7.19
C GLY A 88 1.29 -8.95 5.83
N TYR A 89 2.42 -8.26 5.71
CA TYR A 89 2.91 -7.76 4.44
C TYR A 89 3.66 -8.88 3.69
N VAL A 90 3.05 -9.38 2.62
CA VAL A 90 3.68 -10.37 1.73
C VAL A 90 3.77 -9.77 0.35
N TRP A 91 4.98 -9.51 -0.13
CA TRP A 91 5.20 -8.97 -1.47
C TRP A 91 4.64 -9.89 -2.55
N GLU A 92 4.02 -9.28 -3.55
CA GLU A 92 3.78 -9.93 -4.83
C GLU A 92 5.12 -10.26 -5.50
N GLN A 93 5.13 -11.21 -6.43
CA GLN A 93 6.34 -11.67 -7.07
C GLN A 93 7.10 -10.50 -7.72
N ASN A 94 8.40 -10.37 -7.37
CA ASN A 94 9.34 -9.34 -7.81
C ASN A 94 9.15 -7.95 -7.17
N ASN A 95 8.26 -7.79 -6.19
CA ASN A 95 8.09 -6.54 -5.46
C ASN A 95 8.90 -6.47 -4.15
N PRO A 96 9.21 -5.26 -3.66
CA PRO A 96 8.92 -3.98 -4.30
C PRO A 96 9.87 -3.73 -5.47
N ASP A 97 9.38 -3.18 -6.58
CA ASP A 97 10.18 -2.93 -7.79
C ASP A 97 10.44 -1.44 -8.05
N GLY A 98 9.63 -0.55 -7.45
CA GLY A 98 9.81 0.89 -7.53
C GLY A 98 9.82 1.41 -8.97
N LEU A 99 8.93 0.93 -9.86
CA LEU A 99 8.97 1.37 -11.25
C LEU A 99 8.90 2.90 -11.39
N TYR A 100 9.70 3.43 -12.33
CA TYR A 100 9.70 4.84 -12.66
C TYR A 100 8.64 5.16 -13.71
N ASN A 101 7.78 6.14 -13.43
CA ASN A 101 6.89 6.74 -14.40
C ASN A 101 7.53 8.02 -14.98
N PRO A 102 8.00 8.00 -16.24
CA PRO A 102 8.68 9.15 -16.85
C PRO A 102 7.74 10.32 -17.19
N GLU A 103 6.44 10.06 -17.41
CA GLU A 103 5.48 11.11 -17.74
C GLU A 103 5.19 12.01 -16.54
N LYS A 104 5.13 11.40 -15.35
CA LYS A 104 4.88 12.08 -14.08
C LYS A 104 6.15 12.40 -13.30
N ASN A 105 7.31 11.87 -13.73
CA ASN A 105 8.59 12.00 -13.06
C ASN A 105 8.52 11.58 -11.58
N VAL A 106 7.95 10.40 -11.32
CA VAL A 106 7.77 9.81 -9.98
C VAL A 106 8.00 8.30 -10.02
N TYR A 107 8.39 7.73 -8.88
CA TYR A 107 8.55 6.29 -8.69
C TYR A 107 7.35 5.71 -7.94
N GLN A 108 7.08 4.41 -8.13
CA GLN A 108 6.18 3.66 -7.27
C GLN A 108 6.72 3.66 -5.83
N SER A 109 5.90 4.19 -4.92
CA SER A 109 6.36 4.63 -3.60
C SER A 109 5.32 4.42 -2.50
N CYS A 110 4.11 3.99 -2.81
CA CYS A 110 3.05 3.76 -1.81
C CYS A 110 2.55 2.33 -1.87
N LEU A 111 2.18 1.76 -0.73
CA LEU A 111 1.79 0.35 -0.66
C LEU A 111 0.29 0.13 -0.89
N LEU A 112 -0.02 -0.85 -1.75
CA LEU A 112 -1.36 -1.36 -1.98
C LEU A 112 -1.45 -2.82 -1.53
N PHE A 113 -2.56 -3.17 -0.89
CA PHE A 113 -2.94 -4.55 -0.64
C PHE A 113 -3.88 -5.05 -1.73
N TRP A 114 -3.53 -6.14 -2.38
CA TRP A 114 -4.28 -6.73 -3.48
C TRP A 114 -5.37 -7.66 -2.94
N ILE A 115 -6.61 -7.37 -3.32
CA ILE A 115 -7.80 -8.16 -3.05
C ILE A 115 -8.21 -8.82 -4.37
N ILE A 116 -7.50 -9.88 -4.70
CA ILE A 116 -7.71 -10.70 -5.89
C ILE A 116 -7.94 -12.15 -5.43
N PRO A 117 -8.75 -12.97 -6.13
CA PRO A 117 -9.01 -14.35 -5.72
C PRO A 117 -7.72 -15.16 -5.51
N ASN A 118 -7.51 -15.63 -4.27
CA ASN A 118 -6.34 -16.38 -3.80
C ASN A 118 -5.03 -15.59 -3.70
N GLU A 119 -5.04 -14.29 -3.95
CA GLU A 119 -3.89 -13.41 -3.73
C GLU A 119 -4.13 -12.55 -2.49
N ARG A 120 -3.14 -12.56 -1.61
CA ARG A 120 -3.11 -11.78 -0.37
C ARG A 120 -1.75 -11.11 -0.27
N THR A 121 -1.39 -10.44 -1.33
CA THR A 121 -0.07 -9.84 -1.51
C THR A 121 -0.18 -8.33 -1.57
N ILE A 122 0.96 -7.67 -1.42
CA ILE A 122 1.10 -6.23 -1.55
C ILE A 122 1.95 -5.90 -2.77
N ASP A 123 1.80 -4.67 -3.22
CA ASP A 123 2.58 -4.07 -4.30
C ASP A 123 2.94 -2.64 -3.91
N ASP A 124 4.05 -2.13 -4.44
CA ASP A 124 4.28 -0.68 -4.42
C ASP A 124 3.76 -0.07 -5.72
N ASP A 125 3.03 1.04 -5.58
CA ASP A 125 2.41 1.71 -6.71
C ASP A 125 2.65 3.22 -6.62
N LEU A 126 2.33 3.93 -7.69
CA LEU A 126 2.35 5.38 -7.69
C LEU A 126 1.37 5.85 -6.62
N CYS A 127 1.81 6.73 -5.73
CA CYS A 127 0.94 7.26 -4.67
C CYS A 127 -0.32 7.96 -5.22
N ASP A 128 -0.31 8.33 -6.50
CA ASP A 128 -1.41 8.90 -7.26
C ASP A 128 -2.08 7.89 -8.22
N SER A 129 -1.92 6.57 -8.07
CA SER A 129 -2.45 5.57 -9.02
C SER A 129 -3.98 5.48 -9.09
N GLY A 130 -4.72 6.17 -8.20
CA GLY A 130 -6.18 6.33 -8.26
C GLY A 130 -6.71 7.23 -9.39
N PHE A 131 -5.90 7.49 -10.42
CA PHE A 131 -6.22 8.29 -11.62
C PHE A 131 -6.55 7.44 -12.85
N GLU A 132 -6.12 6.18 -12.92
CA GLU A 132 -6.35 5.30 -14.08
C GLU A 132 -7.64 4.49 -13.86
N ALA A 133 -8.52 4.44 -14.84
CA ALA A 133 -9.81 3.75 -14.73
C ALA A 133 -9.70 2.22 -14.54
N ASP A 134 -8.52 1.65 -14.81
CA ASP A 134 -8.23 0.21 -14.70
C ASP A 134 -7.47 -0.20 -13.43
N SER A 135 -6.88 0.72 -12.66
CA SER A 135 -6.30 0.42 -11.34
C SER A 135 -7.40 0.55 -10.28
N ALA A 136 -8.11 -0.55 -10.01
CA ALA A 136 -9.26 -0.59 -9.10
C ALA A 136 -8.87 -0.38 -7.62
N VAL A 137 -8.26 0.73 -7.27
CA VAL A 137 -8.12 1.16 -5.88
C VAL A 137 -9.51 1.52 -5.35
N ARG A 138 -10.06 0.64 -4.51
CA ARG A 138 -11.45 0.74 -4.03
C ARG A 138 -11.58 1.39 -2.66
N GLY A 139 -10.48 1.54 -1.94
CA GLY A 139 -10.53 2.04 -0.58
C GLY A 139 -9.17 1.98 0.12
N CYS A 140 -9.23 1.95 1.44
CA CYS A 140 -8.07 1.89 2.31
C CYS A 140 -8.40 1.13 3.58
N VAL A 141 -7.36 0.66 4.27
CA VAL A 141 -7.48 0.02 5.58
C VAL A 141 -7.09 1.04 6.63
N CYS A 142 -7.96 1.26 7.62
CA CYS A 142 -7.69 2.20 8.71
C CYS A 142 -7.55 1.45 10.04
N GLY A 143 -6.43 1.68 10.74
CA GLY A 143 -6.11 1.07 12.02
C GLY A 143 -6.15 2.08 13.17
N LYS A 144 -6.66 1.66 14.33
CA LYS A 144 -6.60 2.44 15.58
C LYS A 144 -6.56 1.51 16.79
N PRO A 145 -6.05 1.96 17.95
CA PRO A 145 -6.13 1.20 19.20
C PRO A 145 -7.58 0.81 19.53
N ALA A 146 -7.76 -0.36 20.12
CA ALA A 146 -9.03 -0.71 20.77
C ALA A 146 -9.32 0.32 21.89
N GLY A 147 -10.52 0.87 21.88
CA GLY A 147 -10.99 1.85 22.86
C GLY A 147 -11.50 1.22 24.16
#